data_AF-A0A1D6JSP4-F1
#
_entry.id   AF-A0A1D6JSP4-F1
#
_cell.length_a   1.000
_cell.length_b   1.000
_cell.length_c   1.000
_cell.angle_alpha   90.00
_cell.angle_beta   90.00
_cell.angle_gamma   90.00
#
_symmetry.space_group_name_H-M   'P 1'
#
loop_
_entity.id
_entity.type
_entity.pdbx_description
1 polymer ?
#
loop_
_entity_poly.entity_id
_entity_poly.type
_entity_poly.pdbx_seq_one_letter_code
_entity_poly.pdbx_strand_id
1 'polypeptide(L)'
;MLTRHVQFIISNANICNQYTICINNDPSLSGNDVHLIRKILDPKYLDRAEDTYRDMQLTIQRHGTWASAWVSESGGVFNNGGQLVSNTFINSIWYLDQLGMASKYNTKVFCRQTLIGGNYGLLDTQTFLPNPDYYSALLWHRLMGNGVLSVDINAPRQIRAYAHCRKQQQGITILLINLSNTTGYNVTLQNDINVSLGKRPDLEKRSSFTHRLRKAVSWLGRKPASNTRRREEYHLTAKDGDLQSKTMLLNGAPLELGDAGSIPAMDPVLVAVDLPVQLAPTSIAFVVLPKFEAKACS
;
A
#
# COMPACT_ATOMS: atom_id res chain seq x y z
N MET A 1 -10.10 -10.53 27.98
CA MET A 1 -10.68 -9.28 28.52
C MET A 1 -10.11 -8.11 27.73
N LEU A 2 -10.97 -7.19 27.31
CA LEU A 2 -10.63 -6.05 26.47
C LEU A 2 -9.62 -5.12 27.16
N THR A 3 -8.58 -4.72 26.43
CA THR A 3 -7.98 -3.40 26.60
C THR A 3 -7.81 -2.77 25.23
N ARG A 4 -8.91 -2.28 24.66
CA ARG A 4 -8.83 -1.25 23.62
C ARG A 4 -8.44 0.04 24.33
N HIS A 5 -7.16 0.37 24.40
CA HIS A 5 -6.74 1.68 24.84
C HIS A 5 -7.04 2.69 23.73
N VAL A 6 -8.28 3.16 23.69
CA VAL A 6 -8.59 4.46 23.10
C VAL A 6 -8.33 5.47 24.19
N GLN A 7 -7.20 6.16 24.13
CA GLN A 7 -6.93 7.25 25.04
C GLN A 7 -7.83 8.43 24.63
N PHE A 8 -8.98 8.56 25.29
CA PHE A 8 -9.74 9.79 25.27
C PHE A 8 -8.97 10.83 26.08
N ILE A 9 -8.42 11.83 25.40
CA ILE A 9 -8.17 13.12 26.04
C ILE A 9 -9.47 13.92 25.94
N ILE A 10 -10.33 13.80 26.95
CA ILE A 10 -11.34 14.84 27.21
C ILE A 10 -10.61 15.91 28.04
N SER A 11 -9.84 16.74 27.36
CA SER A 11 -9.48 18.07 27.83
C SER A 11 -9.27 18.94 26.60
N ASN A 12 -10.24 19.83 26.35
CA ASN A 12 -10.29 20.76 25.20
C ASN A 12 -9.81 20.13 23.89
N ALA A 13 -10.69 19.44 23.18
CA ALA A 13 -10.40 18.88 21.85
C ALA A 13 -9.80 19.93 20.88
N ASN A 14 -10.04 21.22 21.11
CA ASN A 14 -9.42 22.37 20.43
C ASN A 14 -7.91 22.55 20.64
N ILE A 15 -7.24 21.74 21.48
CA ILE A 15 -5.79 21.81 21.73
C ILE A 15 -5.03 20.70 20.96
N CYS A 16 -5.69 19.57 20.67
CA CYS A 16 -5.07 18.44 19.97
C CYS A 16 -5.32 18.52 18.44
N ASN A 17 -4.25 18.77 17.68
CA ASN A 17 -4.28 18.75 16.21
C ASN A 17 -4.17 17.32 15.61
N GLN A 18 -4.03 16.30 16.46
CA GLN A 18 -3.75 14.92 16.06
C GLN A 18 -4.62 13.95 16.85
N TYR A 19 -5.13 12.93 16.16
CA TYR A 19 -5.80 11.77 16.75
C TYR A 19 -4.95 10.54 16.46
N THR A 20 -4.37 9.95 17.50
CA THR A 20 -3.42 8.84 17.41
C THR A 20 -4.07 7.52 17.81
N ILE A 21 -3.76 6.46 17.07
CA ILE A 21 -4.11 5.09 17.46
C ILE A 21 -2.87 4.18 17.39
N CYS A 22 -2.81 3.22 18.32
CA CYS A 22 -1.93 2.07 18.20
C CYS A 22 -2.73 0.95 17.51
N ILE A 23 -2.20 0.39 16.41
CA ILE A 23 -2.86 -0.66 15.65
C ILE A 23 -2.04 -1.95 15.75
N ASN A 24 -2.69 -2.98 16.27
CA ASN A 24 -2.36 -4.37 15.98
C ASN A 24 -3.56 -4.92 15.21
N ASN A 25 -3.35 -5.46 13.99
CA ASN A 25 -4.42 -5.80 13.04
C ASN A 25 -5.55 -6.62 13.67
N ASP A 26 -5.18 -7.54 14.55
CA ASP A 26 -6.09 -8.49 15.17
C ASP A 26 -5.59 -8.89 16.55
N PRO A 27 -6.44 -8.89 17.60
CA PRO A 27 -6.08 -9.40 18.93
C PRO A 27 -5.65 -10.88 18.94
N SER A 28 -5.88 -11.62 17.86
CA SER A 28 -5.44 -13.00 17.67
C SER A 28 -4.08 -13.14 16.99
N LEU A 29 -3.47 -12.05 16.51
CA LEU A 29 -2.11 -12.05 15.94
C LEU A 29 -1.06 -11.85 17.04
N SER A 30 -0.85 -12.88 17.85
CA SER A 30 0.16 -12.92 18.91
C SER A 30 1.48 -13.49 18.38
N GLY A 31 2.62 -12.98 18.83
CA GLY A 31 3.95 -13.51 18.46
C GLY A 31 4.15 -15.00 18.78
N ASN A 32 3.36 -15.56 19.70
CA ASN A 32 3.41 -16.98 20.08
C ASN A 32 2.46 -17.87 19.26
N ASP A 33 1.73 -17.31 18.29
CA ASP A 33 0.76 -18.06 17.48
C ASP A 33 1.45 -18.85 16.36
N VAL A 34 1.29 -20.17 16.38
CA VAL A 34 1.87 -21.08 15.37
C VAL A 34 1.21 -20.95 13.99
N HIS A 35 0.07 -20.26 13.89
CA HIS A 35 -0.67 -20.07 12.64
C HIS A 35 -0.53 -18.66 12.04
N LEU A 36 0.44 -17.85 12.51
CA LEU A 36 0.62 -16.47 12.06
C LEU A 36 0.72 -16.31 10.53
N ILE A 37 1.53 -17.14 9.86
CA ILE A 37 1.71 -17.06 8.39
C ILE A 37 0.36 -17.22 7.67
N ARG A 38 -0.45 -18.22 8.10
CA ARG A 38 -1.77 -18.45 7.53
C ARG A 38 -2.69 -17.25 7.73
N LYS A 39 -2.61 -16.59 8.89
CA LYS A 39 -3.43 -15.40 9.18
C LYS A 39 -2.99 -14.18 8.38
N ILE A 40 -1.69 -13.97 8.21
CA ILE A 40 -1.13 -12.87 7.38
C ILE A 40 -1.60 -13.01 5.93
N LEU A 41 -1.70 -14.23 5.41
CA LEU A 41 -2.13 -14.51 4.03
C LEU A 41 -3.64 -14.65 3.86
N ASP A 42 -4.43 -14.59 4.93
CA ASP A 42 -5.88 -14.67 4.84
C ASP A 42 -6.48 -13.25 4.79
N PRO A 43 -7.10 -12.84 3.65
CA PRO A 43 -7.71 -11.52 3.52
C PRO A 43 -8.65 -11.17 4.67
N LYS A 44 -9.32 -12.15 5.27
CA LYS A 44 -10.25 -11.92 6.39
C LYS A 44 -9.60 -11.28 7.61
N TYR A 45 -8.30 -11.49 7.84
CA TYR A 45 -7.58 -10.86 8.95
C TYR A 45 -7.07 -9.47 8.58
N LEU A 46 -6.65 -9.27 7.32
CA LEU A 46 -6.24 -7.96 6.83
C LEU A 46 -7.42 -6.98 6.75
N ASP A 47 -8.59 -7.47 6.35
CA ASP A 47 -9.81 -6.66 6.23
C ASP A 47 -10.34 -6.18 7.58
N ARG A 48 -9.99 -6.84 8.71
CA ARG A 48 -10.39 -6.36 10.05
C ARG A 48 -9.73 -5.02 10.40
N ALA A 49 -8.55 -4.74 9.86
CA ALA A 49 -7.90 -3.44 10.06
C ALA A 49 -8.70 -2.30 9.39
N GLU A 50 -9.39 -2.59 8.27
CA GLU A 50 -10.21 -1.62 7.54
C GLU A 50 -11.28 -0.97 8.42
N ASP A 51 -11.94 -1.78 9.26
CA ASP A 51 -12.96 -1.28 10.20
C ASP A 51 -12.36 -0.26 11.17
N THR A 52 -11.16 -0.50 11.67
CA THR A 52 -10.48 0.40 12.62
C THR A 52 -10.15 1.74 11.96
N TYR A 53 -9.59 1.71 10.74
CA TYR A 53 -9.28 2.94 10.01
C TYR A 53 -10.55 3.71 9.61
N ARG A 54 -11.61 2.99 9.21
CA ARG A 54 -12.91 3.60 8.89
C ARG A 54 -13.53 4.26 10.11
N ASP A 55 -13.54 3.58 11.25
CA ASP A 55 -14.11 4.12 12.50
C ASP A 55 -13.33 5.35 12.96
N MET A 56 -11.99 5.33 12.85
CA MET A 56 -11.13 6.48 13.10
C MET A 56 -11.47 7.66 12.18
N GLN A 57 -11.58 7.42 10.87
CA GLN A 57 -11.95 8.45 9.90
C GLN A 57 -13.33 9.06 10.20
N LEU A 58 -14.33 8.22 10.48
CA LEU A 58 -15.69 8.66 10.83
C LEU A 58 -15.71 9.46 12.14
N THR A 59 -14.90 9.05 13.13
CA THR A 59 -14.79 9.75 14.41
C THR A 59 -14.23 11.15 14.21
N ILE A 60 -13.14 11.29 13.44
CA ILE A 60 -12.54 12.59 13.11
C ILE A 60 -13.53 13.47 12.33
N GLN A 61 -14.22 12.89 11.34
CA GLN A 61 -15.23 13.63 10.56
C GLN A 61 -16.39 14.16 11.41
N ARG A 62 -16.78 13.44 12.48
CA ARG A 62 -17.90 13.82 13.36
C ARG A 62 -17.48 14.73 14.51
N HIS A 63 -16.30 14.52 15.08
CA HIS A 63 -15.94 15.07 16.38
C HIS A 63 -14.63 15.88 16.38
N GLY A 64 -13.87 15.90 15.29
CA GLY A 64 -12.52 16.45 15.30
C GLY A 64 -12.01 16.83 13.91
N THR A 65 -12.78 17.56 13.11
CA THR A 65 -12.43 17.89 11.71
C THR A 65 -11.15 18.71 11.55
N TRP A 66 -10.66 19.32 12.64
CA TRP A 66 -9.36 20.02 12.69
C TRP A 66 -8.18 19.07 12.94
N ALA A 67 -8.43 17.84 13.38
CA ALA A 67 -7.41 16.86 13.72
C ALA A 67 -7.06 15.96 12.53
N SER A 68 -5.81 15.50 12.49
CA SER A 68 -5.34 14.51 11.52
C SER A 68 -5.18 13.13 12.15
N ALA A 69 -5.50 12.09 11.39
CA ALA A 69 -5.32 10.70 11.79
C ALA A 69 -3.85 10.26 11.73
N TRP A 70 -3.33 9.69 12.81
CA TRP A 70 -1.98 9.11 12.89
C TRP A 70 -2.04 7.68 13.45
N VAL A 71 -1.31 6.75 12.84
CA VAL A 71 -0.92 5.50 13.52
C VAL A 71 0.37 5.80 14.27
N SER A 72 0.30 5.90 15.59
CA SER A 72 1.45 6.23 16.45
C SER A 72 2.31 5.03 16.79
N GLU A 73 1.77 3.82 16.63
CA GLU A 73 2.49 2.56 16.82
C GLU A 73 1.79 1.46 16.03
N SER A 74 2.57 0.68 15.26
CA SER A 74 2.08 -0.55 14.63
C SER A 74 3.23 -1.53 14.40
N GLY A 75 3.13 -2.71 15.01
CA GLY A 75 4.05 -3.84 14.81
C GLY A 75 3.38 -5.05 14.14
N GLY A 76 2.06 -4.97 13.93
CA GLY A 76 1.23 -6.00 13.28
C GLY A 76 0.91 -7.19 14.15
N VAL A 77 1.96 -7.81 14.67
CA VAL A 77 1.91 -8.95 15.57
C VAL A 77 2.39 -8.48 16.94
N PHE A 78 1.51 -8.52 17.95
CA PHE A 78 1.86 -8.10 19.31
C PHE A 78 2.72 -9.17 20.02
N ASN A 79 3.14 -8.92 21.27
CA ASN A 79 4.09 -9.76 22.01
C ASN A 79 5.45 -9.92 21.30
N ASN A 80 6.09 -8.80 20.99
CA ASN A 80 7.40 -8.73 20.31
C ASN A 80 7.43 -9.31 18.89
N GLY A 81 6.27 -9.61 18.27
CA GLY A 81 6.22 -10.25 16.96
C GLY A 81 6.61 -11.72 16.99
N GLY A 82 6.23 -12.47 15.95
CA GLY A 82 6.54 -13.89 15.83
C GLY A 82 7.96 -14.10 15.34
N GLN A 83 8.75 -14.93 16.04
CA GLN A 83 10.06 -15.33 15.56
C GLN A 83 9.91 -16.13 14.26
N LEU A 84 10.80 -15.88 13.28
CA LEU A 84 10.74 -16.49 11.94
C LEU A 84 9.50 -16.09 11.10
N VAL A 85 8.73 -15.11 11.56
CA VAL A 85 7.58 -14.56 10.85
C VAL A 85 7.71 -13.05 10.73
N SER A 86 7.80 -12.33 11.85
CA SER A 86 7.79 -10.87 11.87
C SER A 86 9.12 -10.25 11.41
N ASN A 87 10.22 -11.02 11.39
CA ASN A 87 11.54 -10.62 10.89
C ASN A 87 11.85 -11.19 9.49
N THR A 88 10.86 -11.76 8.81
CA THR A 88 11.06 -12.48 7.53
C THR A 88 10.17 -11.91 6.43
N PHE A 89 10.37 -12.35 5.19
CA PHE A 89 9.68 -11.81 4.01
C PHE A 89 8.16 -11.76 4.19
N ILE A 90 7.57 -12.78 4.80
CA ILE A 90 6.10 -12.85 4.96
C ILE A 90 5.51 -11.64 5.70
N ASN A 91 6.24 -11.00 6.62
CA ASN A 91 5.74 -9.82 7.32
C ASN A 91 5.60 -8.60 6.41
N SER A 92 6.35 -8.53 5.31
CA SER A 92 6.28 -7.43 4.35
C SER A 92 4.93 -7.34 3.65
N ILE A 93 4.27 -8.49 3.45
CA ILE A 93 2.90 -8.56 2.93
C ILE A 93 1.95 -7.79 3.84
N TRP A 94 2.00 -8.08 5.14
CA TRP A 94 1.22 -7.38 6.14
C TRP A 94 1.60 -5.89 6.20
N TYR A 95 2.90 -5.60 6.24
CA TYR A 95 3.37 -4.23 6.48
C TYR A 95 2.96 -3.27 5.35
N LEU A 96 3.17 -3.68 4.10
CA LEU A 96 2.79 -2.86 2.95
C LEU A 96 1.27 -2.76 2.78
N ASP A 97 0.53 -3.82 3.14
CA ASP A 97 -0.92 -3.75 3.21
C ASP A 97 -1.39 -2.69 4.21
N GLN A 98 -0.76 -2.62 5.39
CA GLN A 98 -1.11 -1.61 6.40
C GLN A 98 -0.77 -0.18 5.99
N LEU A 99 0.36 0.04 5.31
CA LEU A 99 0.67 1.35 4.74
C LEU A 99 -0.37 1.77 3.68
N GLY A 100 -0.78 0.82 2.83
CA GLY A 100 -1.85 1.03 1.85
C GLY A 100 -3.19 1.36 2.51
N MET A 101 -3.60 0.56 3.50
CA MET A 101 -4.86 0.73 4.21
C MET A 101 -4.91 2.06 4.98
N ALA A 102 -3.85 2.40 5.72
CA ALA A 102 -3.75 3.68 6.42
C ALA A 102 -3.92 4.86 5.45
N SER A 103 -3.26 4.79 4.28
CA SER A 103 -3.33 5.82 3.24
C SER A 103 -4.73 5.95 2.64
N LYS A 104 -5.41 4.82 2.34
CA LYS A 104 -6.79 4.78 1.83
C LYS A 104 -7.77 5.53 2.72
N TYR A 105 -7.57 5.48 4.04
CA TYR A 105 -8.42 6.15 5.03
C TYR A 105 -7.92 7.51 5.49
N ASN A 106 -7.04 8.15 4.70
CA ASN A 106 -6.53 9.51 4.96
C ASN A 106 -5.74 9.64 6.27
N THR A 107 -5.08 8.57 6.70
CA THR A 107 -4.11 8.61 7.80
C THR A 107 -2.83 9.27 7.32
N LYS A 108 -2.33 10.25 8.07
CA LYS A 108 -1.23 11.13 7.65
C LYS A 108 0.16 10.63 8.06
N VAL A 109 0.23 9.84 9.13
CA VAL A 109 1.49 9.31 9.67
C VAL A 109 1.30 7.85 10.05
N PHE A 110 2.33 7.05 9.78
CA PHE A 110 2.40 5.66 10.20
C PHE A 110 3.74 5.40 10.88
N CYS A 111 3.70 5.14 12.18
CA CYS A 111 4.87 4.84 12.99
C CYS A 111 5.03 3.33 13.15
N ARG A 112 6.06 2.78 12.50
CA ARG A 112 6.42 1.36 12.61
C ARG A 112 7.08 1.08 13.96
N GLN A 113 6.49 0.18 14.73
CA GLN A 113 7.11 -0.49 15.86
C GLN A 113 7.90 -1.67 15.30
N THR A 114 9.23 -1.65 15.26
CA THR A 114 10.19 -0.61 15.68
C THR A 114 11.24 -0.43 14.58
N LEU A 115 12.10 0.60 14.70
CA LEU A 115 13.36 0.62 13.96
C LEU A 115 14.26 -0.55 14.39
N ILE A 116 14.42 -0.75 15.70
CA ILE A 116 15.18 -1.85 16.30
C ILE A 116 14.47 -2.33 17.58
N GLY A 117 14.42 -3.65 17.78
CA GLY A 117 13.81 -4.29 18.96
C GLY A 117 12.58 -5.11 18.63
N GLY A 118 12.44 -6.28 19.27
CA GLY A 118 11.43 -7.27 18.91
C GLY A 118 11.70 -7.93 17.55
N ASN A 119 10.93 -8.96 17.22
CA ASN A 119 11.01 -9.67 15.93
C ASN A 119 10.44 -8.83 14.78
N TYR A 120 9.60 -7.83 15.02
CA TYR A 120 9.11 -6.92 13.99
C TYR A 120 10.07 -5.74 13.70
N GLY A 121 11.26 -5.70 14.31
CA GLY A 121 12.20 -4.60 14.09
C GLY A 121 12.64 -4.51 12.63
N LEU A 122 12.77 -3.30 12.08
CA LEU A 122 13.31 -3.11 10.73
C LEU A 122 14.78 -3.54 10.64
N LEU A 123 15.53 -3.44 11.73
CA LEU A 123 16.89 -3.92 11.87
C LEU A 123 16.94 -5.08 12.85
N ASP A 124 17.77 -6.08 12.55
CA ASP A 124 18.09 -7.18 13.45
C ASP A 124 18.83 -6.65 14.68
N THR A 125 18.44 -7.12 15.87
CA THR A 125 18.88 -6.54 17.14
C THR A 125 20.33 -6.84 17.50
N GLN A 126 20.92 -7.88 16.90
CA GLN A 126 22.29 -8.29 17.19
C GLN A 126 23.25 -7.81 16.11
N THR A 127 22.84 -7.96 14.85
CA THR A 127 23.69 -7.70 13.69
C THR A 127 23.49 -6.30 13.11
N PHE A 128 22.40 -5.60 13.48
CA PHE A 128 21.96 -4.34 12.86
C PHE A 128 21.69 -4.43 11.35
N LEU A 129 21.69 -5.64 10.79
CA LEU A 129 21.39 -5.84 9.38
C LEU A 129 19.89 -5.63 9.12
N PRO A 130 19.50 -5.08 7.96
CA PRO A 130 18.11 -4.85 7.64
C PRO A 130 17.33 -6.16 7.48
N ASN A 131 16.18 -6.27 8.15
CA ASN A 131 15.19 -7.29 7.88
C ASN A 131 14.40 -6.92 6.60
N PRO A 132 13.68 -7.87 5.96
CA PRO A 132 12.92 -7.64 4.72
C PRO A 132 12.01 -6.40 4.73
N ASP A 133 11.36 -6.11 5.86
CA ASP A 133 10.49 -4.95 6.01
C ASP A 133 11.18 -3.61 5.85
N TYR A 134 12.49 -3.52 6.11
CA TYR A 134 13.28 -2.32 5.85
C TYR A 134 13.26 -1.99 4.36
N TYR A 135 13.52 -2.98 3.51
CA TYR A 135 13.54 -2.79 2.05
C TYR A 135 12.15 -2.49 1.50
N SER A 136 11.10 -3.12 2.05
CA SER A 136 9.71 -2.80 1.75
C SER A 136 9.38 -1.33 2.07
N ALA A 137 9.75 -0.85 3.26
CA ALA A 137 9.58 0.55 3.63
C ALA A 137 10.41 1.50 2.76
N LEU A 138 11.62 1.09 2.36
CA LEU A 138 12.49 1.88 1.51
C LEU A 138 11.89 2.06 0.11
N LEU A 139 11.35 1.00 -0.50
CA LEU A 139 10.65 1.10 -1.80
C LEU A 139 9.39 1.94 -1.68
N TRP A 140 8.57 1.70 -0.66
CA TRP A 140 7.41 2.56 -0.37
C TRP A 140 7.84 4.02 -0.29
N HIS A 141 8.87 4.31 0.51
CA HIS A 141 9.42 5.66 0.66
C HIS A 141 9.93 6.23 -0.65
N ARG A 142 10.58 5.44 -1.52
CA ARG A 142 11.14 5.95 -2.79
C ARG A 142 10.06 6.17 -3.86
N LEU A 143 9.01 5.35 -3.89
CA LEU A 143 8.09 5.26 -5.03
C LEU A 143 6.70 5.84 -4.78
N MET A 144 6.16 5.69 -3.56
CA MET A 144 4.79 6.10 -3.23
C MET A 144 4.77 7.56 -2.75
N GLY A 145 4.07 8.43 -3.48
CA GLY A 145 3.89 9.84 -3.14
C GLY A 145 2.70 10.09 -2.21
N ASN A 146 2.44 11.36 -1.90
CA ASN A 146 1.42 11.75 -0.92
C ASN A 146 -0.01 11.78 -1.49
N GLY A 147 -0.17 11.85 -2.82
CA GLY A 147 -1.48 11.86 -3.46
C GLY A 147 -2.03 10.43 -3.56
N VAL A 148 -3.03 10.09 -2.76
CA VAL A 148 -3.65 8.76 -2.77
C VAL A 148 -4.73 8.72 -3.85
N LEU A 149 -4.76 7.65 -4.64
CA LEU A 149 -5.72 7.43 -5.73
C LEU A 149 -6.65 6.28 -5.38
N SER A 150 -7.90 6.37 -5.85
CA SER A 150 -8.83 5.25 -5.77
C SER A 150 -8.44 4.18 -6.79
N VAL A 151 -8.53 2.91 -6.38
CA VAL A 151 -8.34 1.76 -7.26
C VAL A 151 -9.64 0.96 -7.26
N ASP A 152 -10.20 0.74 -8.44
CA ASP A 152 -11.22 -0.29 -8.63
C ASP A 152 -10.53 -1.56 -9.13
N ILE A 153 -10.88 -2.70 -8.52
CA ILE A 153 -10.23 -3.97 -8.81
C ILE A 153 -11.27 -5.06 -8.99
N ASN A 154 -11.32 -5.60 -10.22
CA ASN A 154 -12.05 -6.82 -10.53
C ASN A 154 -11.11 -8.02 -10.41
N ALA A 155 -10.82 -8.43 -9.17
CA ALA A 155 -9.93 -9.56 -8.87
C ALA A 155 -10.41 -10.35 -7.64
N PRO A 156 -9.90 -11.58 -7.43
CA PRO A 156 -10.15 -12.31 -6.19
C PRO A 156 -9.65 -11.54 -4.97
N ARG A 157 -10.26 -11.79 -3.80
CA ARG A 157 -9.91 -11.12 -2.52
C ARG A 157 -8.44 -11.31 -2.10
N GLN A 158 -7.74 -12.28 -2.68
CA GLN A 158 -6.33 -12.53 -2.46
C GLN A 158 -5.42 -11.50 -3.15
N ILE A 159 -5.93 -10.72 -4.10
CA ILE A 159 -5.19 -9.62 -4.70
C ILE A 159 -5.61 -8.31 -4.03
N ARG A 160 -4.62 -7.54 -3.60
CA ARG A 160 -4.81 -6.22 -3.00
C ARG A 160 -4.04 -5.20 -3.80
N ALA A 161 -4.62 -4.01 -3.97
CA ALA A 161 -4.05 -2.96 -4.78
C ALA A 161 -4.23 -1.60 -4.13
N TYR A 162 -3.19 -0.78 -4.19
CA TYR A 162 -3.16 0.60 -3.70
C TYR A 162 -2.44 1.46 -4.72
N ALA A 163 -2.94 2.66 -5.02
CA ALA A 163 -2.31 3.54 -6.01
C ALA A 163 -2.08 4.93 -5.43
N HIS A 164 -0.89 5.47 -5.69
CA HIS A 164 -0.48 6.80 -5.28
C HIS A 164 0.08 7.54 -6.49
N CYS A 165 0.04 8.87 -6.45
CA CYS A 165 0.90 9.70 -7.29
C CYS A 165 2.36 9.29 -7.06
N ARG A 166 3.17 9.30 -8.12
CA ARG A 166 4.59 8.99 -8.01
C ARG A 166 5.28 10.03 -7.11
N LYS A 167 6.21 9.57 -6.27
CA LYS A 167 6.94 10.49 -5.40
C LYS A 167 7.84 11.43 -6.20
N GLN A 168 7.69 12.74 -5.97
CA GLN A 168 8.53 13.82 -6.51
C GLN A 168 8.66 13.86 -8.05
N GLN A 169 7.81 13.13 -8.78
CA GLN A 169 7.88 12.98 -10.23
C GLN A 169 6.48 12.78 -10.81
N GLN A 170 6.31 13.00 -12.11
CA GLN A 170 5.05 12.76 -12.80
C GLN A 170 4.74 11.26 -12.94
N GLY A 171 3.45 10.93 -12.90
CA GLY A 171 2.94 9.58 -13.05
C GLY A 171 2.35 9.03 -11.75
N ILE A 172 2.13 7.72 -11.75
CA ILE A 172 1.54 7.01 -10.62
C ILE A 172 2.38 5.77 -10.27
N THR A 173 2.28 5.35 -9.02
CA THR A 173 2.84 4.10 -8.50
C THR A 173 1.69 3.25 -7.96
N ILE A 174 1.62 1.99 -8.37
CA ILE A 174 0.64 1.02 -7.92
C ILE A 174 1.38 -0.04 -7.10
N LEU A 175 0.93 -0.29 -5.88
CA LEU A 175 1.34 -1.44 -5.07
C LEU A 175 0.33 -2.56 -5.31
N LEU A 176 0.81 -3.72 -5.74
CA LEU A 176 0.03 -4.96 -5.87
C LEU A 176 0.56 -5.99 -4.88
N ILE A 177 -0.34 -6.70 -4.20
CA ILE A 177 -0.01 -7.75 -3.24
C ILE A 177 -0.82 -9.00 -3.61
N ASN A 178 -0.14 -10.12 -3.81
CA ASN A 178 -0.77 -11.43 -3.96
C ASN A 178 -0.63 -12.23 -2.67
N LEU A 179 -1.75 -12.53 -2.03
CA LEU A 179 -1.82 -13.35 -0.82
C LEU A 179 -1.95 -14.85 -1.11
N SER A 180 -2.20 -15.24 -2.37
CA SER A 180 -2.33 -16.65 -2.72
C SER A 180 -0.98 -17.34 -2.66
N ASN A 181 -0.90 -18.41 -1.87
CA ASN A 181 0.32 -19.22 -1.74
C ASN A 181 0.56 -20.18 -2.91
N THR A 182 -0.41 -20.38 -3.80
CA THR A 182 -0.31 -21.35 -4.90
C THR A 182 -0.54 -20.73 -6.27
N THR A 183 -1.23 -19.60 -6.35
CA THR A 183 -1.71 -19.06 -7.63
C THR A 183 -1.00 -17.76 -7.95
N GLY A 184 -0.33 -17.71 -9.10
CA GLY A 184 0.14 -16.47 -9.71
C GLY A 184 -0.97 -15.82 -10.55
N TYR A 185 -0.92 -14.51 -10.73
CA TYR A 185 -1.94 -13.75 -11.45
C TYR A 185 -1.31 -12.86 -12.52
N ASN A 186 -2.02 -12.72 -13.64
CA ASN A 186 -1.70 -11.74 -14.67
C ASN A 186 -2.65 -10.54 -14.51
N VAL A 187 -2.14 -9.43 -13.99
CA VAL A 187 -2.93 -8.23 -13.73
C VAL A 187 -2.86 -7.30 -14.93
N THR A 188 -4.01 -7.00 -15.52
CA THR A 188 -4.11 -6.00 -16.59
C THR A 188 -4.45 -4.64 -15.99
N LEU A 189 -3.70 -3.61 -16.37
CA LEU A 189 -3.93 -2.25 -15.90
C LEU A 189 -4.81 -1.53 -16.93
N GLN A 190 -6.00 -1.11 -16.51
CA GLN A 190 -6.91 -0.33 -17.31
C GLN A 190 -6.97 1.10 -16.79
N ASN A 191 -7.20 2.05 -17.70
CA ASN A 191 -7.30 3.45 -17.37
C ASN A 191 -8.73 3.94 -17.58
N ASP A 192 -9.51 4.02 -16.51
CA ASP A 192 -10.91 4.46 -16.54
C ASP A 192 -11.05 5.99 -16.45
N ILE A 193 -10.38 6.72 -17.35
CA ILE A 193 -10.62 8.18 -17.49
C ILE A 193 -12.01 8.50 -18.08
N ASN A 194 -12.87 7.50 -18.29
CA ASN A 194 -14.25 7.67 -18.76
C ASN A 194 -15.29 7.21 -17.73
N VAL A 195 -15.39 7.91 -16.59
CA VAL A 195 -16.64 7.85 -15.80
C VAL A 195 -17.69 8.73 -16.48
N SER A 196 -18.33 8.17 -17.51
CA SER A 196 -19.60 8.66 -18.01
C SER A 196 -20.64 8.43 -16.92
N LEU A 197 -21.06 9.51 -16.25
CA LEU A 197 -22.30 9.54 -15.46
C LEU A 197 -23.47 9.30 -16.43
N GLY A 198 -23.84 8.03 -16.60
CA GLY A 198 -24.99 7.62 -17.38
C GLY A 198 -26.27 8.17 -16.76
N LYS A 199 -26.84 9.18 -17.41
CA LYS A 199 -28.22 9.62 -17.20
C LYS A 199 -29.17 8.48 -17.60
N ARG A 200 -30.14 8.18 -16.74
CA ARG A 200 -31.39 7.49 -17.11
C ARG A 200 -32.19 8.38 -18.08
N PRO A 201 -33.00 7.82 -18.99
CA PRO A 201 -33.66 8.60 -20.04
C PRO A 201 -34.87 9.39 -19.48
N ASP A 202 -34.88 10.66 -19.88
CA ASP A 202 -35.99 11.62 -20.08
C ASP A 202 -37.20 11.66 -19.15
N LEU A 203 -37.39 12.85 -18.55
CA LEU A 203 -38.67 13.56 -18.57
C LEU A 203 -38.41 15.08 -18.63
N GLU A 204 -39.02 15.69 -19.65
CA GLU A 204 -38.86 17.06 -20.12
C GLU A 204 -39.19 18.16 -19.09
N LYS A 205 -38.45 19.28 -19.13
CA LYS A 205 -38.95 20.62 -19.55
C LYS A 205 -37.97 21.76 -19.24
N ARG A 206 -37.65 22.54 -20.30
CA ARG A 206 -37.45 24.02 -20.40
C ARG A 206 -36.92 24.75 -19.14
N SER A 207 -35.83 25.54 -19.16
CA SER A 207 -35.53 26.65 -20.08
C SER A 207 -34.23 27.39 -19.68
N SER A 208 -33.64 28.09 -20.66
CA SER A 208 -32.70 29.23 -20.59
C SER A 208 -31.38 29.11 -19.82
N PHE A 209 -30.26 28.97 -20.53
CA PHE A 209 -29.42 30.08 -21.03
C PHE A 209 -28.00 29.52 -21.25
N THR A 210 -27.59 29.47 -22.51
CA THR A 210 -26.24 29.15 -22.93
C THR A 210 -25.29 30.23 -22.42
N HIS A 211 -24.10 29.86 -21.94
CA HIS A 211 -22.82 30.11 -22.64
C HIS A 211 -21.62 29.98 -21.67
N ARG A 212 -20.94 28.83 -21.70
CA ARG A 212 -19.47 28.79 -21.82
C ARG A 212 -19.06 27.38 -22.21
N LEU A 213 -18.90 27.19 -23.51
CA LEU A 213 -18.27 26.03 -24.13
C LEU A 213 -16.98 25.67 -23.38
N ARG A 214 -16.96 24.50 -22.71
CA ARG A 214 -15.71 23.76 -22.56
C ARG A 214 -15.58 22.87 -23.78
N LYS A 215 -14.86 23.44 -24.74
CA LYS A 215 -14.36 22.83 -25.97
C LYS A 215 -13.82 21.44 -25.63
N ALA A 216 -14.51 20.42 -26.14
CA ALA A 216 -13.95 19.09 -26.27
C ALA A 216 -12.71 19.23 -27.14
N VAL A 217 -11.53 19.05 -26.54
CA VAL A 217 -10.36 18.68 -27.32
C VAL A 217 -10.38 17.16 -27.34
N SER A 218 -11.06 16.63 -28.35
CA SER A 218 -10.78 15.28 -28.84
C SER A 218 -9.30 15.27 -29.22
N TRP A 219 -8.47 14.69 -28.35
CA TRP A 219 -7.15 14.25 -28.77
C TRP A 219 -7.36 13.08 -29.73
N LEU A 220 -7.56 13.42 -31.01
CA LEU A 220 -7.05 12.66 -32.15
C LEU A 220 -5.51 12.79 -32.13
N GLY A 221 -4.92 12.25 -31.07
CA GLY A 221 -3.50 11.96 -31.00
C GLY A 221 -3.27 10.70 -31.78
N ARG A 222 -2.68 10.87 -32.96
CA ARG A 222 -1.87 9.87 -33.66
C ARG A 222 -1.47 8.73 -32.71
N LYS A 223 -1.93 7.50 -32.98
CA LYS A 223 -1.36 6.28 -32.38
C LYS A 223 0.16 6.44 -32.36
N PRO A 224 0.81 6.55 -31.19
CA PRO A 224 2.24 6.30 -31.15
C PRO A 224 2.39 4.84 -31.55
N ALA A 225 3.37 4.54 -32.40
CA ALA A 225 3.74 3.17 -32.70
C ALA A 225 3.83 2.39 -31.38
N SER A 226 3.30 1.18 -31.40
CA SER A 226 3.13 0.21 -30.31
C SER A 226 4.41 -0.21 -29.58
N ASN A 227 5.48 0.62 -29.51
CA ASN A 227 6.82 0.16 -29.18
C ASN A 227 7.68 1.03 -28.22
N THR A 228 7.14 2.02 -27.48
CA THR A 228 8.03 2.87 -26.64
C THR A 228 7.53 3.33 -25.26
N ARG A 229 6.33 2.97 -24.78
CA ARG A 229 5.96 3.27 -23.38
C ARG A 229 6.32 2.10 -22.49
N ARG A 230 7.29 2.33 -21.59
CA ARG A 230 7.74 1.36 -20.58
C ARG A 230 7.21 1.76 -19.21
N ARG A 231 6.83 0.77 -18.42
CA ARG A 231 6.59 0.88 -16.98
C ARG A 231 7.75 0.27 -16.22
N GLU A 232 7.96 0.73 -15.00
CA GLU A 232 9.00 0.23 -14.10
C GLU A 232 8.33 -0.75 -13.13
N GLU A 233 8.86 -1.97 -13.00
CA GLU A 233 8.35 -2.96 -12.05
C GLU A 233 9.42 -3.36 -11.03
N TYR A 234 8.98 -3.45 -9.77
CA TYR A 234 9.79 -3.86 -8.62
C TYR A 234 9.07 -5.02 -7.92
N HIS A 235 9.46 -6.24 -8.26
CA HIS A 235 8.88 -7.46 -7.69
C HIS A 235 9.66 -7.90 -6.47
N LEU A 236 8.99 -8.01 -5.33
CA LEU A 236 9.55 -8.52 -4.10
C LEU A 236 9.07 -9.95 -3.85
N THR A 237 10.01 -10.86 -3.67
CA THR A 237 9.76 -12.27 -3.35
C THR A 237 10.68 -12.75 -2.25
N ALA A 238 10.27 -13.82 -1.56
CA ALA A 238 11.16 -14.57 -0.69
C ALA A 238 12.27 -15.27 -1.50
N LYS A 239 13.49 -15.29 -0.96
CA LYS A 239 14.56 -16.13 -1.50
C LYS A 239 14.14 -17.60 -1.49
N ASP A 240 14.36 -18.30 -2.60
CA ASP A 240 14.04 -19.72 -2.80
C ASP A 240 12.55 -20.08 -2.56
N GLY A 241 11.65 -19.09 -2.54
CA GLY A 241 10.25 -19.29 -2.22
C GLY A 241 9.97 -19.54 -0.73
N ASP A 242 10.98 -19.48 0.14
CA ASP A 242 10.82 -19.64 1.58
C ASP A 242 10.25 -18.38 2.22
N LEU A 243 8.95 -18.40 2.54
CA LEU A 243 8.24 -17.28 3.15
C LEU A 243 8.87 -16.82 4.48
N GLN A 244 9.61 -17.70 5.16
CA GLN A 244 10.33 -17.42 6.40
C GLN A 244 11.78 -16.98 6.17
N SER A 245 12.17 -16.73 4.92
CA SER A 245 13.50 -16.21 4.61
C SER A 245 13.67 -14.78 5.12
N LYS A 246 14.84 -14.51 5.71
CA LYS A 246 15.30 -13.15 6.02
C LYS A 246 15.90 -12.44 4.80
N THR A 247 16.14 -13.16 3.70
CA THR A 247 16.60 -12.57 2.44
C THR A 247 15.42 -12.34 1.52
N MET A 248 15.19 -11.07 1.18
CA MET A 248 14.22 -10.65 0.18
C MET A 248 14.93 -10.48 -1.17
N LEU A 249 14.27 -10.88 -2.25
CA LEU A 249 14.73 -10.61 -3.60
C LEU A 249 13.97 -9.42 -4.18
N LEU A 250 14.66 -8.56 -4.93
CA LEU A 250 14.08 -7.58 -5.83
C LEU A 250 14.33 -8.03 -7.26
N ASN A 251 13.28 -8.28 -8.02
CA ASN A 251 13.37 -8.74 -9.42
C ASN A 251 14.27 -9.98 -9.58
N GLY A 252 14.29 -10.86 -8.57
CA GLY A 252 15.13 -12.06 -8.51
C GLY A 252 16.53 -11.86 -7.92
N ALA A 253 16.99 -10.62 -7.70
CA ALA A 253 18.29 -10.34 -7.09
C ALA A 253 18.18 -10.13 -5.57
N PRO A 254 19.05 -10.73 -4.74
CA PRO A 254 19.05 -10.52 -3.29
C PRO A 254 19.27 -9.07 -2.89
N LEU A 255 18.46 -8.59 -1.95
CA LEU A 255 18.65 -7.30 -1.29
C LEU A 255 19.50 -7.48 -0.03
N GLU A 256 20.79 -7.21 -0.17
CA GLU A 256 21.77 -7.28 0.90
C GLU A 256 22.62 -6.00 0.89
N LEU A 257 23.12 -5.61 2.06
CA LEU A 257 24.04 -4.47 2.13
C LEU A 257 25.33 -4.81 1.38
N GLY A 258 25.90 -3.83 0.69
CA GLY A 258 27.25 -3.95 0.15
C GLY A 258 28.30 -4.03 1.26
N ASP A 259 29.54 -4.40 0.92
CA ASP A 259 30.63 -4.66 1.88
C ASP A 259 30.87 -3.52 2.89
N ALA A 260 30.61 -2.27 2.49
CA ALA A 260 30.75 -1.08 3.33
C ALA A 260 29.47 -0.68 4.10
N GLY A 261 28.45 -1.56 4.15
CA GLY A 261 27.14 -1.27 4.74
C GLY A 261 26.25 -0.37 3.86
N SER A 262 26.61 -0.17 2.59
CA SER A 262 25.83 0.64 1.66
C SER A 262 24.52 -0.07 1.28
N ILE A 263 23.42 0.69 1.24
CA ILE A 263 22.13 0.19 0.76
C ILE A 263 22.26 -0.25 -0.72
N PRO A 264 21.81 -1.45 -1.09
CA PRO A 264 21.91 -1.93 -2.47
C PRO A 264 21.11 -1.04 -3.44
N ALA A 265 21.54 -1.05 -4.71
CA ALA A 265 20.74 -0.48 -5.78
C ALA A 265 19.39 -1.19 -5.85
N MET A 266 18.32 -0.42 -6.05
CA MET A 266 16.96 -0.96 -6.18
C MET A 266 16.45 -0.57 -7.55
N ASP A 267 16.91 -1.28 -8.57
CA ASP A 267 16.61 -0.98 -9.97
C ASP A 267 15.36 -1.72 -10.44
N PRO A 268 14.51 -1.07 -11.25
CA PRO A 268 13.34 -1.72 -11.81
C PRO A 268 13.67 -2.61 -13.01
N VAL A 269 12.75 -3.51 -13.33
CA VAL A 269 12.67 -4.08 -14.68
C VAL A 269 11.72 -3.24 -15.53
N LEU A 270 12.10 -2.98 -16.80
CA LEU A 270 11.34 -2.15 -17.72
C LEU A 270 10.44 -2.99 -18.63
N VAL A 271 9.14 -2.96 -18.38
CA VAL A 271 8.15 -3.77 -19.11
C VAL A 271 7.30 -2.89 -20.00
N ALA A 272 6.85 -3.41 -21.15
CA ALA A 272 5.95 -2.68 -22.04
C ALA A 272 4.57 -2.51 -21.37
N VAL A 273 3.99 -1.30 -21.41
CA VAL A 273 2.78 -0.94 -20.64
C VAL A 273 1.56 -1.80 -20.99
N ASP A 274 1.47 -2.32 -22.20
CA ASP A 274 0.38 -3.14 -22.74
C ASP A 274 0.42 -4.61 -22.29
N LEU A 275 1.57 -5.09 -21.82
CA LEU A 275 1.66 -6.45 -21.28
C LEU A 275 1.04 -6.53 -19.89
N PRO A 276 0.42 -7.65 -19.49
CA PRO A 276 -0.01 -7.85 -18.11
C PRO A 276 1.17 -7.78 -17.13
N VAL A 277 0.94 -7.31 -15.91
CA VAL A 277 1.87 -7.46 -14.79
C VAL A 277 1.76 -8.89 -14.26
N GLN A 278 2.86 -9.65 -14.29
CA GLN A 278 2.89 -11.01 -13.75
C GLN A 278 3.19 -10.95 -12.26
N LEU A 279 2.27 -11.42 -11.43
CA LEU A 279 2.38 -11.40 -9.99
C LEU A 279 2.50 -12.85 -9.47
N ALA A 280 3.66 -13.22 -8.96
CA ALA A 280 3.92 -14.57 -8.45
C ALA A 280 3.06 -14.91 -7.22
N PRO A 281 2.88 -16.20 -6.86
CA PRO A 281 2.30 -16.57 -5.56
C PRO A 281 3.05 -15.90 -4.40
N THR A 282 2.33 -15.48 -3.36
CA THR A 282 2.84 -14.78 -2.17
C THR A 282 3.93 -13.76 -2.50
N SER A 283 3.58 -12.73 -3.26
CA SER A 283 4.53 -11.73 -3.74
C SER A 283 3.95 -10.33 -3.71
N ILE A 284 4.83 -9.34 -3.85
CA ILE A 284 4.50 -7.93 -3.91
C ILE A 284 5.10 -7.34 -5.17
N ALA A 285 4.40 -6.42 -5.83
CA ALA A 285 4.96 -5.63 -6.91
C ALA A 285 4.67 -4.14 -6.70
N PHE A 286 5.69 -3.29 -6.81
CA PHE A 286 5.48 -1.87 -7.10
C PHE A 286 5.58 -1.68 -8.62
N VAL A 287 4.55 -1.06 -9.20
CA VAL A 287 4.45 -0.80 -10.63
C VAL A 287 4.34 0.69 -10.83
N VAL A 288 5.38 1.30 -11.39
CA VAL A 288 5.39 2.72 -11.72
C VAL A 288 4.99 2.89 -13.17
N LEU A 289 4.04 3.78 -13.42
CA LEU A 289 3.65 4.23 -14.76
C LEU A 289 4.17 5.66 -14.94
N PRO A 290 5.39 5.84 -15.50
CA PRO A 290 5.94 7.17 -15.71
C PRO A 290 5.06 7.95 -16.68
N LYS A 291 4.89 9.24 -16.42
CA LYS A 291 4.11 10.15 -17.29
C LYS A 291 2.65 9.72 -17.47
N PHE A 292 2.10 8.97 -16.52
CA PHE A 292 0.66 8.73 -16.44
C PHE A 292 -0.04 10.05 -16.08
N GLU A 293 -0.98 10.47 -16.93
CA GLU A 293 -1.75 11.70 -16.71
C GLU A 293 -2.90 11.43 -15.74
N ALA A 294 -2.64 11.61 -14.45
CA ALA A 294 -3.67 11.71 -13.43
C ALA A 294 -3.77 13.17 -12.99
N LYS A 295 -4.95 13.79 -13.15
CA LYS A 295 -5.18 15.19 -12.76
C LYS A 295 -4.89 15.48 -11.27
N ALA A 296 -5.02 14.46 -10.42
CA ALA A 296 -4.68 14.57 -9.00
C ALA A 296 -3.17 14.57 -8.73
N CYS A 297 -2.35 14.19 -9.71
CA CYS A 297 -0.90 14.02 -9.62
C CYS A 297 -0.10 15.04 -10.47
N SER A 298 -0.79 16.04 -11.02
CA SER A 298 -0.23 17.12 -11.85
C SER A 298 -0.06 18.40 -11.07
#